data_AF-A0A7S1EGY6-F1
#
_entry.id   AF-A0A7S1EGY6-F1
#
_cell.length_a   1.000
_cell.length_b   1.000
_cell.length_c   1.000
_cell.angle_alpha   90.00
_cell.angle_beta   90.00
_cell.angle_gamma   90.00
#
_symmetry.space_group_name_H-M   'P 1'
#
loop_
_entity.id
_entity.type
_entity.pdbx_description
1 polymer ?
#
loop_
_entity_poly.entity_id
_entity_poly.type
_entity_poly.pdbx_seq_one_letter_code
_entity_poly.pdbx_strand_id
1 'polypeptide(L)'
;CWAVGERCVAMESLLFLSSAALALRPSMESLASADGQHVIQSFYESSVFVTADLRDAMCRLIPRVTVVMEDVIQSILQVKWDTSDLGVHHSPYVDMVHARFVDLCGALDQMESFLPPKMRRVIVRGAVLHVMEGLVEGYSRIRRSGANTPLIISNDISTLKASLELLTRLKPFPFSKHAENFAKAFFLDINSPEMIVEWARQHAEYPSHQIAGLCQSLGAKESSAVFGRTVQTSDRVKALLAQVAQVSKHHALPSSSITVAQLAGEG
;
A
#
# COMPACT_ATOMS: atom_id res chain seq x y z
N CYS A 1 11.02 1.35 19.01
CA CYS A 1 9.98 0.45 18.49
C CYS A 1 10.02 -0.81 19.34
N TRP A 2 9.18 -0.91 20.37
CA TRP A 2 9.29 -1.99 21.35
C TRP A 2 8.31 -3.12 20.99
N ALA A 3 8.83 -4.34 20.93
CA ALA A 3 8.11 -5.61 20.77
C ALA A 3 7.79 -6.16 19.35
N VAL A 4 8.39 -5.70 18.24
CA VAL A 4 8.11 -6.31 16.91
C VAL A 4 8.58 -7.77 16.86
N GLY A 5 9.80 -8.06 17.33
CA GLY A 5 10.33 -9.41 17.37
C GLY A 5 9.49 -10.34 18.25
N GLU A 6 9.15 -9.90 19.46
CA GLU A 6 8.33 -10.63 20.42
C GLU A 6 6.93 -10.92 19.87
N ARG A 7 6.32 -9.95 19.16
CA ARG A 7 5.04 -10.13 18.46
C ARG A 7 5.13 -11.16 17.35
N CYS A 8 6.21 -11.15 16.56
CA CYS A 8 6.43 -12.14 15.51
C CYS A 8 6.62 -13.56 16.08
N VAL A 9 7.43 -13.70 17.14
CA VAL A 9 7.66 -14.98 17.82
C VAL A 9 6.37 -15.51 18.44
N ALA A 10 5.62 -14.65 19.13
CA ALA A 10 4.35 -15.02 19.74
C ALA A 10 3.35 -15.52 18.67
N MET A 11 3.27 -14.86 17.51
CA MET A 11 2.36 -15.28 16.45
C MET A 11 2.73 -16.60 15.80
N GLU A 12 4.01 -16.85 15.51
CA GLU A 12 4.41 -18.15 14.97
C GLU A 12 4.26 -19.27 16.01
N SER A 13 4.46 -18.96 17.30
CA SER A 13 4.17 -19.90 18.39
C SER A 13 2.68 -20.24 18.46
N LEU A 14 1.80 -19.24 18.32
CA LEU A 14 0.35 -19.45 18.27
C LEU A 14 -0.07 -20.28 17.06
N LEU A 15 0.50 -20.04 15.88
CA LEU A 15 0.24 -20.86 14.69
C LEU A 15 0.66 -22.30 14.89
N PHE A 16 1.85 -22.53 15.46
CA PHE A 16 2.33 -23.87 15.78
C PHE A 16 1.37 -24.58 16.74
N LEU A 17 0.94 -23.91 17.82
CA LEU A 17 -0.03 -24.44 18.77
C LEU A 17 -1.38 -24.72 18.12
N SER A 18 -1.83 -23.84 17.22
CA SER A 18 -3.06 -24.02 16.44
C SER A 18 -2.97 -25.27 15.54
N SER A 19 -1.86 -25.47 14.84
CA SER A 19 -1.63 -26.68 14.03
C SER A 19 -1.58 -27.95 14.89
N ALA A 20 -0.90 -27.89 16.04
CA ALA A 20 -0.87 -29.01 16.98
C ALA A 20 -2.27 -29.33 17.53
N ALA A 21 -3.07 -28.32 17.86
CA ALA A 21 -4.45 -28.50 18.28
C ALA A 21 -5.27 -29.19 17.18
N LEU A 22 -5.23 -28.69 15.93
CA LEU A 22 -5.94 -29.31 14.81
C LEU A 22 -5.59 -30.79 14.61
N ALA A 23 -4.31 -31.16 14.78
CA ALA A 23 -3.88 -32.56 14.70
C ALA A 23 -4.44 -33.43 15.83
N LEU A 24 -4.62 -32.87 17.03
CA LEU A 24 -5.16 -33.56 18.20
C LEU A 24 -6.70 -33.63 18.22
N ARG A 25 -7.38 -32.80 17.41
CA ARG A 25 -8.83 -32.66 17.38
C ARG A 25 -9.59 -34.00 17.30
N PRO A 26 -9.28 -34.93 16.37
CA PRO A 26 -10.05 -36.17 16.25
C PRO A 26 -9.97 -37.03 17.52
N SER A 27 -8.80 -37.07 18.17
CA SER A 27 -8.61 -37.79 19.41
C SER A 27 -9.41 -37.17 20.55
N MET A 28 -9.40 -35.84 20.67
CA MET A 28 -10.19 -35.13 21.68
C MET A 28 -11.69 -35.37 21.50
N GLU A 29 -12.21 -35.31 20.27
CA GLU A 29 -13.62 -35.54 19.96
C GLU A 29 -14.06 -36.98 20.25
N SER A 30 -13.17 -37.97 20.03
CA SER A 30 -13.45 -39.38 20.29
C SER A 30 -13.51 -39.75 21.78
N LEU A 31 -12.82 -38.99 22.63
CA LEU A 31 -12.75 -39.21 24.07
C LEU A 31 -13.77 -38.38 24.86
N ALA A 32 -14.39 -37.39 24.23
CA ALA A 32 -15.29 -36.44 24.88
C ALA A 32 -16.73 -36.97 25.02
N SER A 33 -17.39 -36.59 26.11
CA SER A 33 -18.85 -36.70 26.24
C SER A 33 -19.56 -35.71 25.31
N ALA A 34 -20.88 -35.83 25.15
CA ALA A 34 -21.68 -34.91 24.32
C ALA A 34 -21.50 -33.43 24.71
N ASP A 35 -21.49 -33.12 26.00
CA ASP A 35 -21.21 -31.76 26.49
C ASP A 35 -19.76 -31.32 26.20
N GLY A 36 -18.82 -32.25 26.30
CA GLY A 36 -17.40 -32.00 25.99
C GLY A 36 -17.18 -31.69 24.50
N GLN A 37 -17.94 -32.32 23.60
CA GLN A 37 -17.86 -32.04 22.16
C GLN A 37 -18.25 -30.59 21.84
N HIS A 38 -19.26 -30.03 22.52
CA HIS A 38 -19.64 -28.64 22.33
C HIS A 38 -18.55 -27.67 22.81
N VAL A 39 -17.89 -27.97 23.93
CA VAL A 39 -16.76 -27.17 24.44
C VAL A 39 -15.58 -27.22 23.48
N ILE A 40 -15.24 -28.40 22.96
CA ILE A 40 -14.20 -28.59 21.94
C ILE A 40 -14.54 -27.74 20.71
N GLN A 41 -15.75 -27.87 20.16
CA GLN A 41 -16.17 -27.11 18.98
C GLN A 41 -16.03 -25.60 19.19
N SER A 42 -16.51 -25.08 20.32
CA SER A 42 -16.42 -23.65 20.64
C SER A 42 -14.97 -23.16 20.76
N PHE A 43 -14.06 -23.97 21.31
CA PHE A 43 -12.63 -23.65 21.36
C PHE A 43 -12.02 -23.52 19.97
N TYR A 44 -12.29 -24.47 19.05
CA TYR A 44 -11.76 -24.40 17.68
C TYR A 44 -12.30 -23.19 16.92
N GLU A 45 -13.60 -22.90 17.05
CA GLU A 45 -14.27 -21.76 16.39
C GLU A 45 -13.76 -20.41 16.88
N SER A 46 -13.61 -20.25 18.20
CA SER A 46 -13.24 -18.97 18.80
C SER A 46 -11.74 -18.68 18.84
N SER A 47 -10.90 -19.72 18.85
CA SER A 47 -9.46 -19.58 19.10
C SER A 47 -8.61 -20.09 17.93
N VAL A 48 -8.79 -21.35 17.54
CA VAL A 48 -7.89 -22.02 16.58
C VAL A 48 -8.09 -21.46 15.18
N PHE A 49 -9.33 -21.40 14.69
CA PHE A 49 -9.62 -20.94 13.33
C PHE A 49 -9.33 -19.45 13.11
N VAL A 50 -9.43 -18.63 14.16
CA VAL A 50 -9.16 -17.18 14.10
C VAL A 50 -7.66 -16.85 14.11
N THR A 51 -6.79 -17.80 14.48
CA THR A 51 -5.35 -17.56 14.63
C THR A 51 -4.69 -17.09 13.34
N ALA A 52 -5.11 -17.62 12.18
CA ALA A 52 -4.60 -17.20 10.88
C ALA A 52 -4.97 -15.74 10.56
N ASP A 53 -6.22 -15.36 10.80
CA ASP A 53 -6.71 -13.99 10.57
C ASP A 53 -6.00 -12.97 11.47
N LEU A 54 -5.73 -13.36 12.73
CA LEU A 54 -4.97 -12.54 13.68
C LEU A 54 -3.54 -12.30 13.18
N ARG A 55 -2.88 -13.34 12.66
CA ARG A 55 -1.53 -13.24 12.07
C ARG A 55 -1.52 -12.27 10.89
N ASP A 56 -2.51 -12.41 10.01
CA ASP A 56 -2.70 -11.57 8.85
C ASP A 56 -2.90 -10.10 9.26
N ALA A 57 -3.75 -9.84 10.27
CA ALA A 57 -3.97 -8.51 10.81
C ALA A 57 -2.68 -7.89 11.41
N MET A 58 -1.90 -8.69 12.14
CA MET A 58 -0.63 -8.23 12.72
C MET A 58 0.42 -7.92 11.65
N CYS A 59 0.56 -8.77 10.63
CA CYS A 59 1.50 -8.54 9.54
C CYS A 59 1.12 -7.30 8.71
N ARG A 60 -0.17 -6.97 8.61
CA ARG A 60 -0.65 -5.70 8.01
C ARG A 60 -0.33 -4.48 8.88
N LEU A 61 -0.32 -4.64 10.20
CA LEU A 61 -0.09 -3.53 11.14
C LEU A 61 1.40 -3.16 11.28
N ILE A 62 2.30 -4.15 11.32
CA ILE A 62 3.74 -3.93 11.54
C ILE A 62 4.32 -2.86 10.57
N PRO A 63 4.11 -2.96 9.24
CA PRO A 63 4.56 -1.94 8.29
C PRO A 63 4.11 -0.51 8.62
N ARG A 64 2.87 -0.34 9.09
CA ARG A 64 2.28 0.97 9.36
C ARG A 64 2.88 1.64 10.58
N VAL A 65 3.29 0.84 11.57
CA VAL A 65 3.92 1.36 12.80
C VAL A 65 5.44 1.52 12.65
N THR A 66 6.07 0.82 11.69
CA THR A 66 7.52 0.92 11.46
C THR A 66 7.89 1.95 10.40
N VAL A 67 7.03 2.19 9.40
CA VAL A 67 7.29 3.13 8.30
C VAL A 67 6.20 4.21 8.27
N VAL A 68 6.38 5.28 9.04
CA VAL A 68 5.37 6.35 9.22
C VAL A 68 5.30 7.24 8.00
N MET A 69 4.23 7.18 7.19
CA MET A 69 4.16 7.92 5.91
C MET A 69 3.70 9.38 5.99
N GLU A 70 3.27 9.89 7.14
CA GLU A 70 2.56 11.17 7.25
C GLU A 70 3.39 12.39 6.80
N ASP A 71 4.62 12.52 7.29
CA ASP A 71 5.61 13.53 6.90
C ASP A 71 6.18 13.30 5.48
N VAL A 72 6.24 12.06 5.00
CA VAL A 72 6.56 11.79 3.57
C VAL A 72 5.45 12.35 2.68
N ILE A 73 4.18 12.14 3.03
CA ILE A 73 3.06 12.71 2.30
C ILE A 73 3.14 14.24 2.32
N GLN A 74 3.48 14.86 3.47
CA GLN A 74 3.71 16.30 3.51
C GLN A 74 4.86 16.73 2.59
N SER A 75 5.97 16.00 2.58
CA SER A 75 7.09 16.29 1.68
C SER A 75 6.70 16.19 0.21
N ILE A 76 5.86 15.23 -0.20
CA ILE A 76 5.31 15.12 -1.57
C ILE A 76 4.53 16.39 -1.93
N LEU A 77 3.75 16.93 -0.99
CA LEU A 77 2.95 18.13 -1.23
C LEU A 77 3.78 19.42 -1.35
N GLN A 78 5.02 19.43 -0.85
CA GLN A 78 5.94 20.56 -0.97
C GLN A 78 6.79 20.54 -2.25
N VAL A 79 6.76 19.43 -3.01
CA VAL A 79 7.46 19.35 -4.30
C VAL A 79 6.82 20.30 -5.30
N LYS A 80 7.66 21.01 -6.07
CA LYS A 80 7.22 21.90 -7.15
C LYS A 80 6.90 21.09 -8.41
N TRP A 81 5.68 20.55 -8.48
CA TRP A 81 5.21 19.74 -9.61
C TRP A 81 4.95 20.53 -10.89
N ASP A 82 4.86 21.85 -10.82
CA ASP A 82 4.65 22.78 -11.94
C ASP A 82 5.95 23.32 -12.57
N THR A 83 7.10 22.76 -12.18
CA THR A 83 8.41 23.16 -12.73
C THR A 83 8.54 22.82 -14.22
N SER A 84 9.08 23.77 -14.99
CA SER A 84 9.51 23.55 -16.37
C SER A 84 10.84 22.78 -16.46
N ASP A 85 11.61 22.78 -15.38
CA ASP A 85 12.90 22.09 -15.30
C ASP A 85 12.72 20.67 -14.76
N LEU A 86 13.08 19.68 -15.57
CA LEU A 86 13.27 18.30 -15.14
C LEU A 86 14.61 18.24 -14.43
N GLY A 87 14.62 18.60 -13.15
CA GLY A 87 15.84 18.55 -12.34
C GLY A 87 16.55 17.19 -12.46
N VAL A 88 17.87 17.19 -12.28
CA VAL A 88 18.70 15.98 -12.38
C VAL A 88 18.51 15.04 -11.18
N HIS A 89 17.87 15.53 -10.11
CA HIS A 89 17.74 14.84 -8.84
C HIS A 89 16.30 14.42 -8.57
N HIS A 90 16.14 13.31 -7.84
CA HIS A 90 14.85 12.87 -7.31
C HIS A 90 14.34 13.79 -6.20
N SER A 91 13.03 13.73 -5.93
CA SER A 91 12.40 14.54 -4.89
C SER A 91 12.83 14.13 -3.47
N PRO A 92 12.87 15.07 -2.49
CA PRO A 92 13.38 14.80 -1.13
C PRO A 92 12.69 13.65 -0.39
N TYR A 93 11.40 13.39 -0.66
CA TYR A 93 10.68 12.32 0.00
C TYR A 93 11.22 10.92 -0.36
N VAL A 94 11.89 10.77 -1.50
CA VAL A 94 12.53 9.51 -1.91
C VAL A 94 13.62 9.13 -0.90
N ASP A 95 14.44 10.08 -0.48
CA ASP A 95 15.48 9.87 0.53
C ASP A 95 14.88 9.58 1.92
N MET A 96 13.78 10.26 2.27
CA MET A 96 13.06 9.99 3.53
C MET A 96 12.55 8.55 3.59
N VAL A 97 11.96 8.04 2.50
CA VAL A 97 11.51 6.65 2.44
C VAL A 97 12.70 5.70 2.48
N HIS A 98 13.77 5.99 1.73
CA HIS A 98 14.99 5.17 1.74
C HIS A 98 15.56 5.03 3.16
N ALA A 99 15.71 6.14 3.88
CA ALA A 99 16.22 6.16 5.26
C ALA A 99 15.39 5.27 6.20
N ARG A 100 14.06 5.28 6.08
CA ARG A 100 13.19 4.40 6.89
C ARG A 100 13.36 2.93 6.58
N PHE A 101 13.64 2.59 5.33
CA PHE A 101 13.96 1.22 4.98
C PHE A 101 15.33 0.81 5.51
N VAL A 102 16.30 1.73 5.57
CA VAL A 102 17.58 1.47 6.24
C VAL A 102 17.36 1.15 7.71
N ASP A 103 16.57 1.97 8.41
CA ASP A 103 16.21 1.75 9.82
C ASP A 103 15.46 0.43 10.02
N LEU A 104 14.45 0.15 9.18
CA LEU A 104 13.66 -1.08 9.24
C LEU A 104 14.54 -2.32 9.01
N CYS A 105 15.33 -2.33 7.94
CA CYS A 105 16.21 -3.45 7.63
C CYS A 105 17.26 -3.65 8.72
N GLY A 106 17.88 -2.58 9.21
CA GLY A 106 18.83 -2.64 10.31
C GLY A 106 18.21 -3.21 11.59
N ALA A 107 16.99 -2.80 11.94
CA ALA A 107 16.27 -3.34 13.09
C ALA A 107 15.92 -4.83 12.91
N LEU A 108 15.52 -5.25 11.72
CA LEU A 108 15.21 -6.65 11.43
C LEU A 108 16.46 -7.53 11.47
N ASP A 109 17.59 -7.04 10.95
CA ASP A 109 18.85 -7.77 10.94
C ASP A 109 19.40 -7.95 12.37
N GLN A 110 19.19 -6.98 13.28
CA GLN A 110 19.48 -7.14 14.72
C GLN A 110 18.63 -8.20 15.42
N MET A 111 17.44 -8.50 14.88
CA MET A 111 16.50 -9.48 15.43
C MET A 111 16.55 -10.83 14.69
N GLU A 112 17.47 -11.02 13.75
CA GLU A 112 17.50 -12.17 12.85
C GLU A 112 17.44 -13.52 13.59
N SER A 113 18.12 -13.63 14.74
CA SER A 113 18.13 -14.85 15.55
C SER A 113 16.78 -15.19 16.20
N PHE A 114 15.89 -14.20 16.36
CA PHE A 114 14.57 -14.37 16.96
C PHE A 114 13.47 -14.38 15.90
N LEU A 115 13.74 -13.85 14.70
CA LEU A 115 12.76 -13.77 13.65
C LEU A 115 12.58 -15.14 12.96
N PRO A 116 11.32 -15.60 12.84
CA PRO A 116 11.02 -16.80 12.07
C PRO A 116 11.53 -16.69 10.62
N PRO A 117 11.97 -17.79 9.97
CA PRO A 117 12.73 -17.77 8.70
C PRO A 117 12.06 -17.08 7.48
N LYS A 118 10.78 -16.74 7.56
CA LYS A 118 10.02 -16.03 6.50
C LYS A 118 9.54 -14.64 6.91
N MET A 119 9.59 -14.32 8.20
CA MET A 119 8.95 -13.15 8.76
C MET A 119 9.61 -11.84 8.30
N ARG A 120 10.95 -11.84 8.20
CA ARG A 120 11.70 -10.71 7.62
C ARG A 120 11.15 -10.35 6.25
N ARG A 121 10.97 -11.34 5.37
CA ARG A 121 10.44 -11.15 4.01
C ARG A 121 9.01 -10.61 4.03
N VAL A 122 8.13 -11.16 4.87
CA VAL A 122 6.73 -10.72 5.02
C VAL A 122 6.67 -9.26 5.46
N ILE A 123 7.43 -8.88 6.50
CA ILE A 123 7.46 -7.51 7.02
C ILE A 123 7.97 -6.54 5.96
N VAL A 124 9.08 -6.85 5.30
CA VAL A 124 9.67 -5.96 4.29
C VAL A 124 8.74 -5.82 3.08
N ARG A 125 8.11 -6.90 2.61
CA ARG A 125 7.12 -6.85 1.51
C ARG A 125 5.88 -6.06 1.91
N GLY A 126 5.41 -6.19 3.15
CA GLY A 126 4.32 -5.39 3.71
C GLY A 126 4.68 -3.91 3.80
N ALA A 127 5.91 -3.57 4.19
CA ALA A 127 6.44 -2.21 4.19
C ALA A 127 6.49 -1.62 2.77
N VAL A 128 6.95 -2.39 1.78
CA VAL A 128 6.92 -1.96 0.38
C VAL A 128 5.49 -1.65 -0.05
N LEU A 129 4.53 -2.54 0.21
CA LEU A 129 3.12 -2.29 -0.14
C LEU A 129 2.59 -1.02 0.55
N HIS A 130 2.83 -0.88 1.85
CA HIS A 130 2.39 0.28 2.62
C HIS A 130 2.94 1.60 2.05
N VAL A 131 4.22 1.62 1.66
CA VAL A 131 4.82 2.79 1.02
C VAL A 131 4.21 3.06 -0.35
N MET A 132 3.99 2.04 -1.20
CA MET A 132 3.38 2.27 -2.51
C MET A 132 1.98 2.89 -2.40
N GLU A 133 1.18 2.43 -1.44
CA GLU A 133 -0.13 3.03 -1.12
C GLU A 133 0.02 4.46 -0.58
N GLY A 134 0.98 4.70 0.32
CA GLY A 134 1.25 6.04 0.86
C GLY A 134 1.73 7.03 -0.19
N LEU A 135 2.51 6.58 -1.18
CA LEU A 135 2.91 7.40 -2.33
C LEU A 135 1.69 7.79 -3.18
N VAL A 136 0.83 6.83 -3.52
CA VAL A 136 -0.41 7.11 -4.25
C VAL A 136 -1.31 8.08 -3.49
N GLU A 137 -1.42 7.91 -2.17
CA GLU A 137 -2.16 8.84 -1.32
C GLU A 137 -1.57 10.25 -1.40
N GLY A 138 -0.24 10.40 -1.34
CA GLY A 138 0.44 11.67 -1.52
C GLY A 138 0.21 12.28 -2.90
N TYR A 139 0.38 11.50 -3.97
CA TYR A 139 0.19 11.96 -5.34
C TYR A 139 -1.26 12.38 -5.63
N SER A 140 -2.24 11.68 -5.05
CA SER A 140 -3.65 12.06 -5.20
C SER A 140 -3.99 13.42 -4.60
N ARG A 141 -3.18 13.89 -3.66
CA ARG A 141 -3.36 15.18 -2.98
C ARG A 141 -2.61 16.33 -3.65
N ILE A 142 -1.89 16.07 -4.75
CA ILE A 142 -1.27 17.13 -5.56
C ILE A 142 -2.39 18.10 -6.02
N ARG A 143 -2.12 19.41 -5.91
CA ARG A 143 -3.08 20.48 -6.27
C ARG A 143 -2.62 21.34 -7.42
N ARG A 144 -1.30 21.47 -7.57
CA ARG A 144 -0.66 22.20 -8.66
C ARG A 144 0.19 21.17 -9.39
N SER A 145 -0.08 20.95 -10.67
CA SER A 145 0.67 20.01 -11.49
C SER A 145 0.99 20.69 -12.82
N GLY A 146 2.21 20.48 -13.33
CA GLY A 146 2.65 20.95 -14.64
C GLY A 146 2.78 19.81 -15.65
N ALA A 147 3.24 20.16 -16.85
CA ALA A 147 3.48 19.21 -17.95
C ALA A 147 4.44 18.08 -17.56
N ASN A 148 5.44 18.39 -16.73
CA ASN A 148 6.49 17.48 -16.30
C ASN A 148 6.13 16.60 -15.10
N THR A 149 5.03 16.87 -14.39
CA THR A 149 4.58 16.10 -13.21
C THR A 149 4.69 14.57 -13.39
N PRO A 150 4.10 13.96 -14.44
CA PRO A 150 4.18 12.51 -14.61
C PRO A 150 5.62 12.00 -14.77
N LEU A 151 6.52 12.80 -15.36
CA LEU A 151 7.93 12.44 -15.54
C LEU A 151 8.67 12.47 -14.20
N ILE A 152 8.45 13.50 -13.38
CA ILE A 152 9.04 13.62 -12.04
C ILE A 152 8.59 12.46 -11.17
N ILE A 153 7.27 12.20 -11.09
CA ILE A 153 6.73 11.06 -10.32
C ILE A 153 7.34 9.74 -10.79
N SER A 154 7.41 9.52 -12.11
CA SER A 154 7.94 8.27 -12.66
C SER A 154 9.44 8.08 -12.36
N ASN A 155 10.22 9.17 -12.41
CA ASN A 155 11.62 9.18 -12.04
C ASN A 155 11.81 8.86 -10.56
N ASP A 156 11.03 9.50 -9.68
CA ASP A 156 11.09 9.30 -8.24
C ASP A 156 10.73 7.86 -7.85
N ILE A 157 9.66 7.29 -8.43
CA ILE A 157 9.29 5.88 -8.23
C ILE A 157 10.40 4.95 -8.70
N SER A 158 11.00 5.21 -9.86
CA SER A 158 12.05 4.36 -10.43
C SER A 158 13.32 4.39 -9.58
N THR A 159 13.72 5.58 -9.13
CA THR A 159 14.87 5.79 -8.25
C THR A 159 14.66 5.11 -6.90
N LEU A 160 13.48 5.32 -6.29
CA LEU A 160 13.11 4.68 -5.04
C LEU A 160 13.15 3.15 -5.18
N LYS A 161 12.48 2.61 -6.21
CA LYS A 161 12.44 1.18 -6.51
C LYS A 161 13.85 0.58 -6.62
N ALA A 162 14.73 1.20 -7.39
CA ALA A 162 16.10 0.72 -7.56
C ALA A 162 16.86 0.70 -6.22
N SER A 163 16.72 1.76 -5.42
CA SER A 163 17.38 1.85 -4.11
C SER A 163 16.84 0.81 -3.11
N LEU A 164 15.53 0.59 -3.08
CA LEU A 164 14.88 -0.36 -2.19
C LEU A 164 15.12 -1.81 -2.63
N GLU A 165 15.19 -2.09 -3.93
CA GLU A 165 15.55 -3.42 -4.44
C GLU A 165 16.95 -3.84 -3.98
N LEU A 166 17.92 -2.91 -4.04
CA LEU A 166 19.28 -3.16 -3.56
C LEU A 166 19.30 -3.43 -2.05
N LEU A 167 18.62 -2.59 -1.27
CA LEU A 167 18.60 -2.65 0.19
C LEU A 167 17.86 -3.89 0.71
N THR A 168 16.68 -4.18 0.15
CA THR A 168 15.81 -5.27 0.63
C THR A 168 16.14 -6.63 0.04
N ARG A 169 16.90 -6.66 -1.07
CA ARG A 169 17.21 -7.84 -1.88
C ARG A 169 15.98 -8.56 -2.43
N LEU A 170 14.84 -7.87 -2.54
CA LEU A 170 13.60 -8.41 -3.10
C LEU A 170 13.66 -8.40 -4.63
N LYS A 171 13.75 -9.58 -5.25
CA LYS A 171 13.71 -9.74 -6.71
C LYS A 171 12.65 -10.76 -7.14
N PRO A 172 11.74 -10.40 -8.07
CA PRO A 172 11.47 -9.05 -8.59
C PRO A 172 10.92 -8.11 -7.50
N PHE A 173 11.12 -6.80 -7.65
CA PHE A 173 10.60 -5.80 -6.70
C PHE A 173 9.07 -5.78 -6.72
N PRO A 174 8.38 -6.02 -5.57
CA PRO A 174 6.94 -6.23 -5.56
C PRO A 174 6.15 -4.91 -5.44
N PHE A 175 4.87 -4.97 -5.81
CA PHE A 175 3.85 -3.92 -5.60
C PHE A 175 4.10 -2.56 -6.26
N SER A 176 5.24 -2.32 -6.91
CA SER A 176 5.53 -1.03 -7.56
C SER A 176 4.50 -0.64 -8.62
N LYS A 177 3.87 -1.63 -9.27
CA LYS A 177 2.79 -1.42 -10.24
C LYS A 177 1.66 -0.54 -9.68
N HIS A 178 1.35 -0.60 -8.39
CA HIS A 178 0.31 0.22 -7.79
C HIS A 178 0.63 1.73 -7.88
N ALA A 179 1.88 2.13 -7.60
CA ALA A 179 2.29 3.52 -7.77
C ALA A 179 2.58 3.87 -9.24
N GLU A 180 3.21 2.96 -10.00
CA GLU A 180 3.53 3.16 -11.42
C GLU A 180 2.27 3.36 -12.29
N ASN A 181 1.19 2.61 -12.03
CA ASN A 181 -0.07 2.75 -12.77
C ASN A 181 -0.76 4.09 -12.45
N PHE A 182 -0.76 4.51 -11.19
CA PHE A 182 -1.30 5.81 -10.79
C PHE A 182 -0.50 6.96 -11.40
N ALA A 183 0.84 6.85 -11.44
CA ALA A 183 1.71 7.81 -12.10
C ALA A 183 1.39 7.96 -13.59
N LYS A 184 1.13 6.84 -14.29
CA LYS A 184 0.72 6.87 -15.71
C LYS A 184 -0.58 7.64 -15.95
N ALA A 185 -1.48 7.66 -14.97
CA ALA A 185 -2.75 8.37 -15.08
C ALA A 185 -2.58 9.90 -15.20
N PHE A 186 -1.45 10.47 -14.77
CA PHE A 186 -1.13 11.89 -14.95
C PHE A 186 -0.83 12.26 -16.42
N PHE A 187 -0.69 11.29 -17.32
CA PHE A 187 -0.61 11.52 -18.77
C PHE A 187 -1.99 11.67 -19.43
N LEU A 188 -3.08 11.33 -18.73
CA LEU A 188 -4.43 11.46 -19.29
C LEU A 188 -4.75 12.94 -19.56
N ASP A 189 -5.46 13.17 -20.65
CA ASP A 189 -5.95 14.50 -21.01
C ASP A 189 -7.31 14.73 -20.37
N ILE A 190 -7.44 15.83 -19.61
CA ILE A 190 -8.72 16.28 -19.07
C ILE A 190 -9.75 16.58 -20.17
N ASN A 191 -9.28 16.78 -21.41
CA ASN A 191 -10.12 16.96 -22.58
C ASN A 191 -10.80 15.70 -23.10
N SER A 192 -10.37 14.52 -22.63
CA SER A 192 -10.93 13.22 -22.99
C SER A 192 -11.51 12.52 -21.74
N PRO A 193 -12.61 13.03 -21.17
CA PRO A 193 -13.18 12.51 -19.92
C PRO A 193 -13.54 11.01 -20.01
N GLU A 194 -13.93 10.52 -21.18
CA GLU A 194 -14.21 9.11 -21.45
C GLU A 194 -13.01 8.20 -21.16
N MET A 195 -11.78 8.65 -21.46
CA MET A 195 -10.55 7.91 -21.17
C MET A 195 -10.27 7.85 -19.67
N ILE A 196 -10.58 8.93 -18.95
CA ILE A 196 -10.38 8.98 -17.48
C ILE A 196 -11.40 8.09 -16.77
N VAL A 197 -12.66 8.11 -17.21
CA VAL A 197 -13.71 7.24 -16.66
C VAL A 197 -13.40 5.76 -16.92
N GLU A 198 -12.93 5.43 -18.13
CA GLU A 198 -12.54 4.05 -18.44
C GLU A 198 -11.31 3.61 -17.65
N TRP A 199 -10.31 4.48 -17.50
CA TRP A 199 -9.16 4.20 -16.62
C TRP A 199 -9.61 3.96 -15.17
N ALA A 200 -10.49 4.80 -14.62
CA ALA A 200 -11.03 4.63 -13.28
C ALA A 200 -11.82 3.33 -13.12
N ARG A 201 -12.50 2.86 -14.18
CA ARG A 201 -13.24 1.59 -14.20
C ARG A 201 -12.30 0.38 -14.23
N GLN A 202 -11.16 0.49 -14.90
CA GLN A 202 -10.14 -0.57 -14.97
C GLN A 202 -9.27 -0.67 -13.71
N HIS A 203 -9.23 0.39 -12.91
CA HIS A 203 -8.37 0.49 -11.72
C HIS A 203 -9.16 0.56 -10.40
N ALA A 204 -9.85 -0.53 -10.09
CA ALA A 204 -10.64 -0.70 -8.87
C ALA A 204 -9.80 -0.69 -7.57
N GLU A 205 -8.48 -0.80 -7.65
CA GLU A 205 -7.60 -0.75 -6.50
C GLU A 205 -7.47 0.64 -5.85
N TYR A 206 -7.94 1.70 -6.50
CA TYR A 206 -7.84 3.07 -5.99
C TYR A 206 -9.18 3.56 -5.43
N PRO A 207 -9.21 3.99 -4.16
CA PRO A 207 -10.38 4.63 -3.57
C PRO A 207 -10.85 5.88 -4.32
N SER A 208 -12.15 6.16 -4.24
CA SER A 208 -12.80 7.27 -4.95
C SER A 208 -12.16 8.64 -4.66
N HIS A 209 -11.64 8.87 -3.46
CA HIS A 209 -10.97 10.13 -3.12
C HIS A 209 -9.64 10.30 -3.86
N GLN A 210 -8.93 9.21 -4.14
CA GLN A 210 -7.67 9.25 -4.87
C GLN A 210 -7.90 9.57 -6.35
N ILE A 211 -8.92 8.94 -6.95
CA ILE A 211 -9.33 9.25 -8.34
C ILE A 211 -9.83 10.70 -8.43
N ALA A 212 -10.61 11.16 -7.45
CA ALA A 212 -11.07 12.54 -7.42
C ALA A 212 -9.89 13.54 -7.34
N GLY A 213 -8.88 13.22 -6.54
CA GLY A 213 -7.65 13.99 -6.42
C GLY A 213 -6.83 14.06 -7.73
N LEU A 214 -6.74 12.94 -8.45
CA LEU A 214 -6.16 12.90 -9.80
C LEU A 214 -6.93 13.82 -10.76
N CYS A 215 -8.26 13.74 -10.80
CA CYS A 215 -9.09 14.59 -11.67
C CYS A 215 -8.87 16.08 -11.40
N GLN A 216 -8.73 16.46 -10.12
CA GLN A 216 -8.42 17.84 -9.73
C GLN A 216 -7.02 18.26 -10.21
N SER A 217 -6.02 17.38 -10.08
CA SER A 217 -4.66 17.64 -10.56
C SER A 217 -4.62 17.87 -12.07
N LEU A 218 -5.32 17.04 -12.85
CA LEU A 218 -5.41 17.15 -14.31
C LEU A 218 -6.08 18.46 -14.75
N GLY A 219 -7.12 18.91 -14.04
CA GLY A 219 -7.73 20.22 -14.29
C GLY A 219 -6.78 21.40 -14.00
N ALA A 220 -5.99 21.31 -12.92
CA ALA A 220 -5.01 22.35 -12.58
C ALA A 220 -3.89 22.49 -13.64
N LYS A 221 -3.47 21.36 -14.24
CA LYS A 221 -2.50 21.32 -15.36
C LYS A 221 -2.99 22.11 -16.57
N GLU A 222 -4.26 21.94 -16.95
CA GLU A 222 -4.86 22.65 -18.09
C GLU A 222 -4.97 24.16 -17.81
N SER A 223 -5.40 24.53 -16.60
CA SER A 223 -5.56 25.93 -16.19
C SER A 223 -4.24 26.71 -16.19
N SER A 224 -3.12 26.05 -15.93
CA SER A 224 -1.78 26.66 -15.95
C SER A 224 -1.23 26.81 -17.38
N ALA A 225 -1.75 26.04 -18.34
CA ALA A 225 -1.31 26.08 -19.73
C ALA A 225 -2.03 27.14 -20.58
N VAL A 226 -3.22 27.62 -20.18
CA VAL A 226 -4.05 28.53 -20.97
C VAL A 226 -4.63 29.66 -20.11
N PHE A 227 -4.14 30.89 -20.29
CA PHE A 227 -4.63 32.09 -19.59
C PHE A 227 -6.06 32.44 -20.04
N GLY A 228 -7.05 32.37 -19.14
CA GLY A 228 -8.42 32.87 -19.36
C GLY A 228 -9.59 31.87 -19.34
N ARG A 229 -9.37 30.56 -19.09
CA ARG A 229 -10.44 29.53 -19.06
C ARG A 229 -10.72 28.88 -17.70
N THR A 230 -10.31 29.50 -16.59
CA THR A 230 -10.40 28.91 -15.24
C THR A 230 -11.82 28.46 -14.86
N VAL A 231 -12.87 29.16 -15.33
CA VAL A 231 -14.26 28.81 -15.06
C VAL A 231 -14.69 27.53 -15.82
N GLN A 232 -14.32 27.40 -17.10
CA GLN A 232 -14.68 26.23 -17.92
C GLN A 232 -14.00 24.95 -17.42
N THR A 233 -12.73 25.01 -17.01
CA THR A 233 -12.03 23.85 -16.44
C THR A 233 -12.67 23.40 -15.12
N SER A 234 -13.12 24.33 -14.27
CA SER A 234 -13.81 24.00 -13.02
C SER A 234 -15.10 23.20 -13.24
N ASP A 235 -15.95 23.60 -14.18
CA ASP A 235 -17.21 22.91 -14.44
C ASP A 235 -17.00 21.52 -15.08
N ARG A 236 -15.95 21.38 -15.90
CA ARG A 236 -15.54 20.08 -16.47
C ARG A 236 -15.06 19.11 -15.40
N VAL A 237 -14.22 19.57 -14.47
CA VAL A 237 -13.78 18.75 -13.35
C VAL A 237 -14.97 18.28 -12.52
N LYS A 238 -15.96 19.14 -12.25
CA LYS A 238 -17.20 18.73 -11.55
C LYS A 238 -17.98 17.66 -12.30
N ALA A 239 -18.15 17.82 -13.62
CA ALA A 239 -18.86 16.85 -14.46
C ALA A 239 -18.13 15.49 -14.49
N LEU A 240 -16.79 15.51 -14.60
CA LEU A 240 -15.97 14.31 -14.57
C LEU A 240 -16.06 13.59 -13.21
N LEU A 241 -15.97 14.33 -12.11
CA LEU A 241 -16.11 13.77 -10.75
C LEU A 241 -17.47 13.08 -10.57
N ALA A 242 -18.55 13.64 -11.12
CA ALA A 242 -19.86 13.00 -11.09
C ALA A 242 -19.90 11.67 -11.86
N GLN A 243 -19.23 11.58 -13.01
CA GLN A 243 -19.13 10.33 -13.79
C GLN A 243 -18.27 9.29 -13.09
N VAL A 244 -17.11 9.69 -12.56
CA VAL A 244 -16.21 8.82 -11.79
C VAL A 244 -16.94 8.27 -10.55
N ALA A 245 -17.69 9.09 -9.83
CA ALA A 245 -18.43 8.64 -8.65
C ALA A 245 -19.46 7.53 -8.95
N GLN A 246 -19.96 7.43 -10.19
CA GLN A 246 -20.87 6.36 -10.59
C GLN A 246 -20.14 5.02 -10.79
N VAL A 247 -18.90 5.05 -11.27
CA VAL A 247 -18.09 3.83 -11.49
C VAL A 247 -17.28 3.43 -10.26
N SER A 248 -17.04 4.36 -9.33
CA SER A 248 -16.15 4.12 -8.18
C SER A 248 -16.77 3.43 -6.95
N LYS A 249 -17.93 2.78 -7.06
CA LYS A 249 -18.64 2.17 -5.91
C LYS A 249 -17.99 0.84 -5.52
N HIS A 250 -17.32 0.80 -4.37
CA HIS A 250 -16.64 -0.34 -3.72
C HIS A 250 -15.16 -0.54 -4.08
N HIS A 251 -14.32 0.40 -3.65
CA HIS A 251 -12.87 0.31 -3.80
C HIS A 251 -12.18 0.29 -2.44
N ALA A 252 -11.41 -0.76 -2.19
CA ALA A 252 -10.58 -0.93 -1.01
C ALA A 252 -9.12 -0.99 -1.44
N LEU A 253 -8.23 -0.44 -0.60
CA LEU A 253 -6.79 -0.51 -0.84
C LEU A 253 -6.31 -1.97 -0.94
N PRO A 254 -5.28 -2.28 -1.75
CA PRO A 254 -4.73 -3.63 -1.86
C PRO A 254 -4.36 -4.25 -0.50
N SER A 255 -3.85 -3.45 0.44
CA SER A 255 -3.48 -3.90 1.78
C SER A 255 -4.67 -4.37 2.63
N SER A 256 -5.90 -4.02 2.28
CA SER A 256 -7.10 -4.49 2.99
C SER A 256 -7.39 -5.97 2.73
N SER A 257 -6.91 -6.52 1.61
CA SER A 257 -7.25 -7.89 1.17
C SER A 257 -6.03 -8.79 1.00
N ILE A 258 -4.81 -8.28 1.20
CA ILE A 258 -3.59 -9.06 1.03
C ILE A 258 -3.38 -10.02 2.21
N THR A 259 -3.05 -11.27 1.88
CA THR A 259 -2.74 -12.33 2.86
C THR A 259 -1.25 -12.43 3.16
N VAL A 260 -0.89 -13.07 4.28
CA VAL A 260 0.53 -13.31 4.57
C VAL A 260 1.20 -14.23 3.55
N ALA A 261 0.48 -15.18 2.95
CA ALA A 261 1.03 -16.02 1.87
C ALA A 261 1.46 -15.19 0.65
N GLN A 262 0.60 -14.26 0.22
CA GLN A 262 0.92 -13.31 -0.85
C GLN A 262 2.09 -12.38 -0.48
N LEU A 263 2.16 -11.97 0.78
CA LEU A 263 3.31 -11.22 1.32
C LEU A 263 4.58 -12.08 1.45
N ALA A 264 4.49 -13.39 1.60
CA ALA A 264 5.65 -14.28 1.59
C ALA A 264 6.16 -14.54 0.15
N GLY A 265 5.31 -14.30 -0.86
CA GLY A 265 5.57 -14.65 -2.26
C GLY A 265 5.19 -16.09 -2.58
N GLU A 266 4.29 -16.67 -1.80
CA GLU A 266 3.73 -18.00 -2.00
C GLU A 266 2.37 -17.82 -2.71
N GLY A 267 2.34 -18.06 -4.02
CA GLY A 267 1.17 -17.88 -4.88
C GLY A 267 1.50 -18.10 -6.34
#